data_AF-A0A133YB10-F1
#
_entry.id   AF-A0A133YB10-F1
#
_cell.length_a   1.000
_cell.length_b   1.000
_cell.length_c   1.000
_cell.angle_alpha   90.00
_cell.angle_beta   90.00
_cell.angle_gamma   90.00
#
_symmetry.space_group_name_H-M   'P 1'
#
loop_
_entity.id
_entity.type
_entity.pdbx_description
1 polymer ?
#
loop_
_entity_poly.entity_id
_entity_poly.type
_entity_poly.pdbx_seq_one_letter_code
_entity_poly.pdbx_strand_id
1 'polypeptide(L)'
;MYKHMGDLAVCGYLILENLKAKTKIPFQAEQMDLTTLKHFYDAGLCKPLTVSYRRIIKQNKKSLRAYSDVLDLMLKYNCKEEQESLKVLEIFAKEN
;
A
#
# COMPACT_ATOMS: atom_id res chain seq x y z
N MET A 1 15.99 4.42 12.75
CA MET A 1 14.86 3.54 12.34
C MET A 1 14.83 3.52 10.83
N TYR A 2 14.90 2.34 10.20
CA TYR A 2 14.89 2.23 8.75
C TYR A 2 13.45 2.15 8.25
N LYS A 3 13.12 2.94 7.24
CA LYS A 3 11.77 3.03 6.69
C LYS A 3 11.78 2.64 5.22
N HIS A 4 10.67 2.08 4.77
CA HIS A 4 10.42 1.74 3.38
C HIS A 4 9.12 2.42 2.96
N MET A 5 9.27 3.34 2.02
CA MET A 5 8.17 3.90 1.26
C MET A 5 8.14 3.15 -0.07
N GLY A 6 6.96 2.70 -0.46
CA GLY A 6 6.70 1.92 -1.65
C GLY A 6 5.26 2.10 -2.08
N ASP A 7 4.87 1.45 -3.17
CA ASP A 7 3.49 1.52 -3.66
C ASP A 7 2.49 1.06 -2.62
N LEU A 8 1.37 1.77 -2.56
CA LEU A 8 0.18 1.36 -1.82
C LEU A 8 -0.57 0.31 -2.65
N ALA A 9 0.10 -0.81 -2.87
CA ALA A 9 -0.35 -1.96 -3.62
C ALA A 9 0.38 -3.22 -3.12
N VAL A 10 -0.13 -4.42 -3.44
CA VAL A 10 0.44 -5.68 -2.95
C VAL A 10 1.93 -5.86 -3.27
N CYS A 11 2.40 -5.33 -4.40
CA CYS A 11 3.81 -5.40 -4.81
C CYS A 11 4.72 -4.63 -3.84
N GLY A 12 4.29 -3.47 -3.34
CA GLY A 12 5.06 -2.68 -2.37
C GLY A 12 5.33 -3.46 -1.08
N TYR A 13 4.31 -4.16 -0.55
CA TYR A 13 4.48 -4.98 0.65
C TYR A 13 5.34 -6.23 0.43
N LEU A 14 5.28 -6.83 -0.76
CA LEU A 14 6.17 -7.94 -1.11
C LEU A 14 7.63 -7.50 -1.19
N ILE A 15 7.89 -6.30 -1.72
CA ILE A 15 9.23 -5.69 -1.72
C ILE A 15 9.69 -5.46 -0.29
N LEU A 16 8.83 -4.88 0.57
CA LEU A 16 9.14 -4.64 1.98
C LEU A 16 9.53 -5.92 2.73
N GLU A 17 8.72 -6.98 2.61
CA GLU A 17 9.03 -8.26 3.27
C GLU A 17 10.31 -8.90 2.72
N ASN A 18 10.55 -8.80 1.42
CA ASN A 18 11.78 -9.26 0.80
C ASN A 18 13.01 -8.48 1.28
N LEU A 19 12.90 -7.16 1.44
CA LEU A 19 13.96 -6.29 1.99
C LEU A 19 14.30 -6.71 3.42
N LYS A 20 13.30 -6.88 4.29
CA LYS A 20 13.50 -7.37 5.66
C LYS A 20 14.17 -8.74 5.67
N ALA A 21 13.69 -9.67 4.84
CA ALA A 21 14.20 -11.04 4.79
C ALA A 21 15.67 -11.11 4.36
N LYS A 22 16.05 -10.33 3.34
CA LYS A 22 17.42 -10.32 2.78
C LYS A 22 18.42 -9.54 3.61
N THR A 23 18.02 -8.37 4.12
CA THR A 23 18.95 -7.46 4.82
C THR A 23 19.01 -7.70 6.32
N LYS A 24 18.01 -8.39 6.89
CA LYS A 24 17.77 -8.51 8.34
C LYS A 24 17.51 -7.17 9.04
N ILE A 25 17.31 -6.10 8.28
CA ILE A 25 16.94 -4.79 8.81
C ILE A 25 15.43 -4.77 9.02
N PRO A 26 14.93 -4.35 10.20
CA PRO A 26 13.50 -4.27 10.48
C PRO A 26 12.89 -3.00 9.87
N PHE A 27 12.82 -2.94 8.54
CA PHE A 27 12.20 -1.83 7.83
C PHE A 27 10.73 -1.66 8.25
N GLN A 28 10.34 -0.42 8.57
CA GLN A 28 8.94 -0.08 8.81
C GLN A 28 8.31 0.49 7.53
N ALA A 29 7.04 0.15 7.31
CA ALA A 29 6.27 0.73 6.21
C ALA A 29 6.00 2.21 6.50
N GLU A 30 6.33 3.10 5.57
CA GLU A 30 6.07 4.54 5.68
C GLU A 30 5.09 4.98 4.60
N GLN A 31 4.01 5.65 5.00
CA GLN A 31 2.92 6.08 4.11
C GLN A 31 2.25 4.93 3.33
N MET A 32 2.33 3.70 3.84
CA MET A 32 1.71 2.51 3.26
C MET A 32 0.66 1.90 4.22
N ASP A 33 -0.03 2.75 4.99
CA ASP A 33 -1.00 2.33 6.01
C ASP A 33 -2.46 2.65 5.60
N LEU A 34 -3.39 2.29 6.47
CA LEU A 34 -4.83 2.49 6.27
C LEU A 34 -5.20 3.95 6.11
N THR A 35 -4.55 4.84 6.86
CA THR A 35 -4.82 6.28 6.84
C THR A 35 -4.47 6.82 5.47
N THR A 36 -3.28 6.48 4.94
CA THR A 36 -2.89 6.89 3.60
C THR A 36 -3.83 6.33 2.52
N LEU A 37 -4.22 5.05 2.60
CA LEU A 37 -5.17 4.45 1.67
C LEU A 37 -6.52 5.15 1.67
N LYS A 38 -7.01 5.48 2.86
CA LYS A 38 -8.27 6.18 3.02
C LYS A 38 -8.21 7.58 2.42
N HIS A 39 -7.12 8.33 2.63
CA HIS A 39 -6.96 9.65 2.02
C HIS A 39 -7.00 9.60 0.49
N PHE A 40 -6.31 8.64 -0.13
CA PHE A 40 -6.41 8.44 -1.59
C PHE A 40 -7.82 8.09 -2.04
N TYR A 41 -8.53 7.26 -1.26
CA TYR A 41 -9.90 6.85 -1.57
C TYR A 41 -10.88 8.02 -1.47
N ASP A 42 -10.84 8.76 -0.37
CA ASP A 42 -11.72 9.90 -0.10
C ASP A 42 -11.48 11.04 -1.09
N ALA A 43 -10.23 11.22 -1.57
CA ALA A 43 -9.89 12.18 -2.62
C ALA A 43 -10.26 11.72 -4.04
N GLY A 44 -10.77 10.48 -4.21
CA GLY A 44 -11.10 9.93 -5.53
C GLY A 44 -9.88 9.67 -6.43
N LEU A 45 -8.69 9.59 -5.84
CA LEU A 45 -7.42 9.43 -6.54
C LEU A 45 -7.01 7.97 -6.75
N CYS A 46 -7.71 7.02 -6.12
CA CYS A 46 -7.44 5.59 -6.22
C CYS A 46 -7.58 5.04 -7.65
N LYS A 47 -6.57 4.28 -8.09
CA LYS A 47 -6.65 3.38 -9.24
C LYS A 47 -7.32 2.06 -8.84
N PRO A 48 -8.15 1.47 -9.74
CA PRO A 48 -8.77 0.18 -9.48
C PRO A 48 -7.75 -0.97 -9.46
N LEU A 49 -8.03 -1.99 -8.64
CA LEU A 49 -7.28 -3.24 -8.67
C LEU A 49 -7.59 -4.03 -9.95
N THR A 50 -6.54 -4.44 -10.65
CA THR A 50 -6.67 -5.42 -11.75
C THR A 50 -6.94 -6.82 -11.19
N VAL A 51 -7.42 -7.73 -12.04
CA VAL A 51 -7.61 -9.15 -11.70
C VAL A 51 -6.33 -9.78 -11.17
N SER A 52 -5.19 -9.45 -11.79
CA SER A 52 -3.87 -9.94 -11.38
C SER A 52 -3.50 -9.48 -9.97
N TYR A 53 -3.72 -8.21 -9.64
CA TYR A 53 -3.46 -7.68 -8.30
C TYR A 53 -4.33 -8.38 -7.24
N ARG A 54 -5.64 -8.55 -7.48
CA ARG A 54 -6.52 -9.28 -6.56
C ARG A 54 -6.05 -10.72 -6.34
N ARG A 55 -5.61 -11.40 -7.41
CA ARG A 55 -5.07 -12.75 -7.33
C ARG A 55 -3.81 -12.80 -6.45
N ILE A 56 -2.87 -11.88 -6.65
CA ILE A 56 -1.63 -11.81 -5.88
C ILE A 56 -1.91 -11.55 -4.40
N ILE A 57 -2.86 -10.66 -4.07
CA ILE A 57 -3.29 -10.41 -2.67
C ILE A 57 -3.77 -11.71 -2.03
N LYS A 58 -4.69 -12.43 -2.68
CA LYS A 58 -5.23 -13.69 -2.15
C LYS A 58 -4.14 -14.75 -1.96
N GLN A 59 -3.22 -14.88 -2.92
CA GLN A 59 -2.11 -15.84 -2.84
C GLN A 59 -1.12 -15.52 -1.71
N ASN A 60 -0.93 -14.24 -1.38
CA ASN A 60 0.06 -13.79 -0.40
C ASN A 60 -0.53 -13.37 0.95
N LYS A 61 -1.82 -13.63 1.22
CA LYS A 61 -2.47 -13.25 2.48
C LYS A 61 -1.72 -13.75 3.73
N LYS A 62 -1.16 -14.96 3.66
CA LYS A 62 -0.43 -15.56 4.78
C LYS A 62 0.94 -14.91 5.01
N SER A 63 1.70 -14.66 3.94
CA SER A 63 3.02 -14.02 4.03
C SER A 63 2.91 -12.53 4.39
N LEU A 64 1.82 -11.87 3.98
CA LEU A 64 1.57 -10.46 4.25
C LEU A 64 0.60 -10.22 5.42
N ARG A 65 0.52 -11.15 6.39
CA ARG A 65 -0.43 -11.06 7.51
C ARG A 65 -0.33 -9.76 8.32
N ALA A 66 0.86 -9.16 8.38
CA ALA A 66 1.08 -7.91 9.11
C ALA A 66 0.40 -6.70 8.45
N TYR A 67 -0.07 -6.86 7.21
CA TYR A 67 -0.71 -5.83 6.39
C TYR A 67 -2.14 -6.22 6.02
N SER A 68 -2.72 -7.23 6.69
CA SER A 68 -4.04 -7.79 6.32
C SER A 68 -5.11 -6.72 6.24
N ASP A 69 -5.12 -5.78 7.18
CA ASP A 69 -6.14 -4.74 7.25
C ASP A 69 -6.10 -3.85 6.01
N VAL A 70 -4.89 -3.46 5.58
CA VAL A 70 -4.71 -2.63 4.39
C VAL A 70 -5.09 -3.41 3.13
N LEU A 71 -4.64 -4.66 3.01
CA LEU A 71 -4.96 -5.52 1.87
C LEU A 71 -6.47 -5.82 1.75
N ASP A 72 -7.14 -6.01 2.89
CA ASP A 72 -8.59 -6.23 2.94
C ASP A 72 -9.36 -4.96 2.53
N LEU A 73 -8.88 -3.79 2.95
CA LEU A 73 -9.46 -2.52 2.54
C LEU A 73 -9.25 -2.25 1.03
N MET A 74 -8.06 -2.57 0.49
CA MET A 74 -7.79 -2.50 -0.95
C MET A 74 -8.77 -3.36 -1.75
N LEU A 75 -9.01 -4.60 -1.29
CA LEU A 75 -9.97 -5.51 -1.93
C LEU A 75 -11.40 -4.98 -1.84
N LYS A 76 -11.81 -4.49 -0.66
CA LYS A 76 -13.16 -3.97 -0.39
C LYS A 76 -13.47 -2.74 -1.23
N TYR A 77 -12.56 -1.77 -1.27
CA TYR A 77 -12.75 -0.51 -1.97
C TYR A 77 -12.26 -0.51 -3.41
N ASN A 78 -11.69 -1.62 -3.86
CA ASN A 78 -11.09 -1.71 -5.19
C ASN A 78 -10.06 -0.58 -5.41
N CYS A 79 -9.16 -0.36 -4.46
CA CYS A 79 -8.20 0.74 -4.51
C CYS A 79 -6.76 0.24 -4.38
N LYS A 80 -5.86 0.84 -5.19
CA LYS A 80 -4.41 0.86 -5.00
C LYS A 80 -3.88 2.22 -5.42
N GLU A 81 -2.66 2.56 -5.02
CA GLU A 81 -1.92 3.69 -5.58
C GLU A 81 -0.43 3.45 -5.72
N GLU A 82 0.20 4.24 -6.58
CA GLU A 82 1.66 4.30 -6.77
C GLU A 82 2.25 5.33 -5.81
N GLN A 83 3.48 5.11 -5.37
CA GLN A 83 4.16 6.01 -4.43
C GLN A 83 4.27 7.45 -4.98
N GLU A 84 4.46 7.60 -6.29
CA GLU A 84 4.61 8.90 -6.95
C GLU A 84 3.36 9.80 -6.80
N SER A 85 2.19 9.20 -6.56
CA SER A 85 0.91 9.90 -6.37
C SER A 85 0.80 10.65 -5.03
N LEU A 86 1.73 10.43 -4.07
CA LEU A 86 1.69 11.08 -2.75
C LEU A 86 1.73 12.61 -2.84
N LYS A 87 2.53 13.16 -3.76
CA LYS A 87 2.58 14.62 -3.98
C LYS A 87 1.25 15.19 -4.45
N VAL A 88 0.52 14.43 -5.26
CA VAL A 88 -0.82 14.83 -5.72
C VAL A 88 -1.78 14.85 -4.54
N LEU A 89 -1.76 13.82 -3.70
CA LEU A 89 -2.57 13.76 -2.49
C LEU A 89 -2.30 14.93 -1.53
N GLU A 90 -1.03 15.31 -1.35
CA GLU A 90 -0.65 16.46 -0.53
C GLU A 90 -1.18 17.79 -1.06
N ILE A 91 -1.26 17.96 -2.38
CA ILE A 91 -1.84 19.16 -3.00
C ILE A 91 -3.36 19.17 -2.77
N PHE A 92 -4.03 18.05 -3.04
CA PHE A 92 -5.48 17.92 -2.81
C PHE A 92 -5.88 18.20 -1.36
N ALA A 93 -5.08 17.75 -0.39
CA ALA A 93 -5.33 17.95 1.04
C ALA A 93 -5.07 19.38 1.54
N LYS A 94 -4.42 20.25 0.75
CA LYS A 94 -4.21 21.68 1.09
C LYS A 94 -5.29 22.58 0.49
N GLU A 95 -5.96 22.11 -0.55
CA GLU A 95 -7.00 22.86 -1.27
C GLU A 95 -8.42 22.59 -0.75
N ASN A 96 -8.59 21.61 0.14
CA ASN A 96 -9.86 21.20 0.77
C ASN A 96 -9.72 21.11 2.29
#